data_AF-A0AAV4P374-F1
#
_entry.id   AF-A0AAV4P374-F1
#
_cell.length_a   1.000
_cell.length_b   1.000
_cell.length_c   1.000
_cell.angle_alpha   90.00
_cell.angle_beta   90.00
_cell.angle_gamma   90.00
#
_symmetry.space_group_name_H-M   'P 1'
#
loop_
_entity.id
_entity.type
_entity.pdbx_description
1 polymer ?
#
loop_
_entity_poly.entity_id
_entity_poly.type
_entity_poly.pdbx_seq_one_letter_code
_entity_poly.pdbx_strand_id
1 'polypeptide(L)' 'MELPSGGYEPRFKDLQKKILKAVPEAEVTGRVGRLKSFEIVVNGVLVFSKLKKDKFPNFDEIVEVVASVEEGEDVKQL' A
#
# COMPACT_ATOMS: atom_id res chain seq x y z
N MET A 1 9.62 -0.06 15.56
CA MET A 1 9.25 -0.22 14.14
C MET A 1 10.15 0.70 13.34
N GLU A 2 11.11 0.16 12.59
CA GLU A 2 12.03 0.95 11.75
C GLU A 2 11.30 1.38 10.47
N LEU A 3 11.36 2.68 10.15
CA LEU A 3 10.80 3.21 8.91
C LEU A 3 11.76 2.94 7.74
N PRO A 4 11.25 2.65 6.54
CA PRO A 4 12.10 2.39 5.39
C PRO A 4 12.88 3.66 4.98
N SER A 5 14.20 3.66 5.23
CA SER A 5 15.13 4.73 4.86
C SER A 5 15.44 4.73 3.35
N GLY A 6 14.47 5.19 2.55
CA GLY A 6 14.62 5.41 1.11
C GLY A 6 13.82 6.61 0.63
N GLY A 7 14.09 7.12 -0.58
CA GLY A 7 13.45 8.33 -1.13
C GLY A 7 11.91 8.26 -1.30
N TYR A 8 11.29 7.11 -1.00
CA TYR A 8 9.84 6.91 -1.03
C TYR A 8 9.19 6.87 0.36
N GLU A 9 9.94 7.07 1.44
CA GLU A 9 9.41 7.11 2.82
C GLU A 9 8.22 8.10 2.96
N PRO A 10 8.26 9.33 2.41
CA PRO A 10 7.13 10.25 2.53
C PRO A 10 5.86 9.72 1.85
N ARG A 11 5.99 9.03 0.71
CA ARG A 11 4.86 8.41 0.00
C ARG A 11 4.28 7.24 0.78
N PHE A 12 5.14 6.42 1.38
CA PHE A 12 4.70 5.34 2.28
C PHE A 12 3.90 5.91 3.46
N LYS A 13 4.43 6.92 4.16
CA LYS A 13 3.76 7.54 5.31
C LYS A 13 2.41 8.16 4.94
N ASP A 14 2.30 8.80 3.79
CA ASP A 14 1.04 9.39 3.32
C ASP A 14 -0.01 8.32 3.04
N LEU A 15 0.36 7.26 2.29
CA LEU A 15 -0.53 6.14 2.05
C LEU A 15 -0.95 5.44 3.35
N GLN A 16 0.00 5.20 4.27
CA GLN A 16 -0.27 4.62 5.58
C GLN A 16 -1.32 5.44 6.36
N LYS A 17 -1.16 6.76 6.41
CA LYS A 17 -2.13 7.65 7.08
C LYS A 17 -3.51 7.58 6.44
N LYS A 18 -3.58 7.54 5.10
CA LYS A 18 -4.87 7.44 4.39
C LYS A 18 -5.56 6.10 4.68
N ILE A 19 -4.83 4.99 4.65
CA ILE A 19 -5.36 3.65 4.97
C ILE A 19 -5.87 3.63 6.41
N LEU A 20 -5.06 4.03 7.38
CA LEU A 20 -5.45 4.04 8.81
C LEU A 20 -6.60 5.00 9.12
N LYS A 21 -6.81 6.02 8.28
CA LYS A 21 -7.97 6.92 8.40
C LYS A 21 -9.25 6.25 7.92
N ALA A 22 -9.18 5.43 6.88
CA ALA A 22 -10.33 4.73 6.31
C ALA A 22 -10.65 3.44 7.08
N VAL A 23 -9.61 2.67 7.43
CA VAL A 23 -9.69 1.40 8.14
C VAL A 23 -8.75 1.46 9.35
N PRO A 24 -9.22 1.96 10.51
CA PRO A 24 -8.39 2.15 11.70
C PRO A 24 -7.79 0.86 12.28
N GLU A 25 -8.44 -0.28 12.01
CA GLU A 25 -8.01 -1.60 12.48
C GLU A 25 -6.95 -2.25 11.58
N ALA A 26 -6.63 -1.65 10.42
CA ALA A 26 -5.65 -2.20 9.50
C ALA A 26 -4.22 -2.15 10.07
N GLU A 27 -3.47 -3.23 9.91
CA GLU A 27 -2.03 -3.24 10.19
C GLU A 27 -1.23 -2.87 8.93
N VAL A 28 -0.65 -1.67 8.92
CA VAL A 28 0.17 -1.18 7.79
C VAL A 28 1.64 -1.17 8.16
N THR A 29 2.42 -2.06 7.53
CA THR A 29 3.88 -2.12 7.69
C THR A 29 4.60 -1.73 6.40
N GLY A 30 5.85 -1.30 6.52
CA GLY A 30 6.70 -0.92 5.39
C GLY A 30 8.09 -1.52 5.53
N ARG A 31 8.70 -1.90 4.40
CA ARG A 31 10.09 -2.37 4.34
C ARG A 31 10.80 -1.78 3.12
N VAL A 32 12.12 -1.66 3.20
CA VAL A 32 12.93 -1.27 2.03
C VAL A 32 12.96 -2.45 1.05
N GLY A 33 12.41 -2.23 -0.14
CA GLY A 33 12.39 -3.22 -1.22
C GLY A 33 13.53 -3.04 -2.23
N ARG A 34 13.37 -3.64 -3.41
CA ARG A 34 14.27 -3.46 -4.56
C ARG A 34 14.34 -1.98 -4.94
N LEU A 35 15.50 -1.53 -5.41
CA LEU A 35 15.69 -0.18 -5.92
C LEU A 35 14.59 0.21 -6.94
N LYS A 36 14.03 1.41 -6.79
CA LYS A 36 12.93 1.99 -7.61
C LYS A 36 11.58 1.27 -7.51
N SER A 37 11.42 0.26 -6.66
CA SER A 37 10.14 -0.41 -6.45
C SER A 37 9.25 0.35 -5.48
N PHE A 38 7.94 0.22 -5.69
CA PHE A 38 6.90 0.60 -4.75
C PHE A 38 5.80 -0.43 -4.94
N GLU A 39 5.69 -1.34 -3.97
CA GLU A 39 4.87 -2.54 -4.07
C GLU A 39 3.91 -2.58 -2.90
N ILE A 40 2.65 -2.88 -3.18
CA ILE A 40 1.59 -2.91 -2.19
C ILE A 40 1.03 -4.32 -2.15
N VAL A 41 1.06 -4.90 -0.96
CA VAL A 41 0.56 -6.24 -0.68
C VAL A 41 -0.52 -6.11 0.38
N VAL A 42 -1.71 -6.63 0.11
CA VAL A 42 -2.84 -6.64 1.03
C VAL A 42 -3.19 -8.10 1.29
N ASN A 43 -3.18 -8.53 2.56
CA ASN A 43 -3.45 -9.91 2.97
C ASN A 43 -2.70 -10.98 2.16
N GLY A 44 -1.42 -10.71 1.84
CA GLY A 44 -0.56 -11.61 1.08
C GLY A 44 -0.70 -11.54 -0.45
N VAL A 45 -1.66 -10.76 -0.97
CA VAL A 45 -1.88 -10.58 -2.41
C VAL A 45 -1.19 -9.30 -2.89
N LEU A 46 -0.36 -9.40 -3.94
CA LEU A 46 0.26 -8.25 -4.59
C LEU A 46 -0.80 -7.45 -5.35
N VAL A 47 -1.27 -6.36 -4.75
CA VAL A 47 -2.27 -5.44 -5.32
C VAL A 47 -1.66 -4.53 -6.37
N PHE A 48 -0.46 -4.01 -6.13
CA PHE A 48 0.18 -3.06 -7.04
C PHE A 48 1.68 -3.24 -7.09
N SER A 49 2.27 -3.08 -8.27
CA SER A 49 3.74 -2.98 -8.43
C SER A 49 4.10 -1.85 -9.39
N LYS A 50 4.81 -0.84 -8.86
CA LYS A 50 5.35 0.26 -9.67
C LYS A 50 6.27 -0.25 -10.78
N LEU A 51 7.03 -1.32 -10.56
CA LEU A 51 7.92 -1.86 -11.58
C LEU A 51 7.16 -2.44 -12.78
N LYS A 52 5.95 -2.97 -12.56
CA LYS A 52 5.10 -3.50 -13.63
C LYS A 52 4.37 -2.40 -14.39
N LYS A 53 3.94 -1.36 -13.69
CA LYS A 53 3.11 -0.27 -14.24
C LYS A 53 3.87 0.97 -14.66
N ASP A 54 5.15 1.05 -14.31
CA ASP A 54 6.04 2.20 -14.49
C ASP A 54 5.49 3.54 -13.94
N LYS A 55 4.57 3.47 -12.97
CA LYS A 55 4.00 4.64 -12.31
C LYS A 55 3.72 4.38 -10.83
N PHE A 56 3.57 5.44 -10.06
CA PHE A 56 3.08 5.33 -8.69
C PHE A 56 1.59 4.94 -8.66
N PRO A 57 1.13 4.27 -7.59
CA PRO A 57 -0.28 3.96 -7.44
C PRO A 57 -1.09 5.23 -7.21
N ASN A 58 -2.36 5.20 -7.61
CA ASN A 58 -3.35 6.11 -7.05
C ASN A 58 -3.63 5.65 -5.62
N PHE A 59 -3.45 6.54 -4.65
CA PHE A 59 -3.63 6.18 -3.25
C PHE A 59 -5.09 5.94 -2.89
N ASP A 60 -6.01 6.64 -3.55
CA ASP A 60 -7.42 6.51 -3.24
C ASP A 60 -7.95 5.15 -3.73
N GLU A 61 -7.50 4.68 -4.91
CA GLU A 61 -7.80 3.30 -5.39
C GLU A 61 -7.26 2.22 -4.43
N ILE A 62 -6.10 2.44 -3.80
CA ILE A 62 -5.54 1.49 -2.83
C ILE A 62 -6.36 1.49 -1.55
N VAL A 63 -6.78 2.66 -1.08
CA VAL A 63 -7.61 2.77 0.12
C VAL A 63 -8.97 2.09 -0.10
N GLU A 64 -9.57 2.26 -1.28
CA GLU A 64 -10.80 1.55 -1.66
C GLU A 64 -10.61 0.03 -1.62
N VAL A 65 -9.52 -0.50 -2.17
CA VAL A 65 -9.23 -1.95 -2.10
C VAL A 65 -9.11 -2.42 -0.64
N VAL A 66 -8.44 -1.67 0.23
CA VAL A 66 -8.30 -2.05 1.64
C VAL A 66 -9.65 -2.00 2.38
N ALA A 67 -10.48 -0.99 2.11
CA ALA A 67 -11.81 -0.87 2.69
C ALA A 67 -12.75 -2.00 2.27
N SER A 68 -12.81 -2.31 0.96
CA SER A 68 -13.59 -3.45 0.44
C SER A 68 -13.19 -4.78 1.09
N VAL A 69 -11.89 -4.99 1.31
CA VAL A 69 -11.39 -6.21 1.95
C VAL A 69 -11.80 -6.29 3.43
N GLU A 70 -11.89 -5.16 4.12
CA GLU A 70 -12.43 -5.11 5.49
C GLU A 70 -13.92 -5.44 5.52
N GLU A 71 -14.70 -4.99 4.53
CA GLU A 71 -16.12 -5.33 4.34
C GLU A 71 -16.35 -6.80 3.92
N GLY A 72 -15.29 -7.58 3.71
CA GLY A 72 -15.33 -9.01 3.39
C GLY A 72 -15.26 -9.34 1.90
N GLU A 73 -14.95 -8.37 1.05
CA GLU A 73 -14.70 -8.60 -0.38
C GLU A 73 -13.30 -9.20 -0.65
N ASP A 74 -13.16 -9.82 -1.83
CA ASP A 74 -11.87 -10.32 -2.29
C ASP A 74 -10.88 -9.21 -2.64
N VAL A 75 -9.58 -9.49 -2.44
CA VAL A 75 -8.51 -8.53 -2.77
C VAL A 75 -8.42 -8.33 -4.29
N LYS A 76 -8.68 -7.10 -4.74
CA LYS A 76 -8.56 -6.70 -6.15
C LYS A 76 -7.15 -6.26 -6.51
N GLN A 77 -6.59 -6.81 -7.59
CA GLN A 77 -5.32 -6.36 -8.16
C GLN A 77 -5.54 -5.14 -9.06
N LEU A 78 -4.70 -4.13 -8.89
CA LEU A 78 -4.70 -2.92 -9.69
C LEU A 78 -3.63 -3.02 -10.77
#